data_AF-A0A2N2HJV9-F1
#
_entry.id   AF-A0A2N2HJV9-F1
#
_cell.length_a   1.000
_cell.length_b   1.000
_cell.length_c   1.000
_cell.angle_alpha   90.00
_cell.angle_beta   90.00
_cell.angle_gamma   90.00
#
_symmetry.space_group_name_H-M   'P 1'
#
loop_
_entity.id
_entity.type
_entity.pdbx_description
1 polymer ?
#
loop_
_entity_poly.entity_id
_entity_poly.type
_entity_poly.pdbx_seq_one_letter_code
_entity_poly.pdbx_strand_id
1 'polypeptide(L)'
;MTTQTQRCLVPPALLAIIVLTTSCGSSDGTTPGFSPNADASASPDAGPETADDGSATLDASPDGASGLADANDDVPPDTSAADALSNVCPPPPDCNVPTPPLGSARGWRNVLSQVTALSGPRRHRGRDLFLLEGQEVWVLGKFAYGALDGDIQDEDVDVYLLRDCGSGTPWESLGTYRTTKDGDHPTVEGVEDTGGRVFVNLADTGAEPLGRGRHRILMVLAGDLSTTDQYVEILSPEAEILVTDIDGTLTTSEYASATDVVGLPISEAHVGSPQM
;
A
#
# COMPACT_ATOMS: atom_id res chain seq x y z
N MET A 1 4.38 31.34 22.15
CA MET A 1 5.18 30.77 21.05
C MET A 1 4.26 30.71 19.85
N THR A 2 4.55 31.51 18.84
CA THR A 2 3.68 31.73 17.68
C THR A 2 4.21 30.88 16.55
N THR A 3 3.52 29.80 16.19
CA THR A 3 3.92 28.92 15.09
C THR A 3 3.58 29.61 13.78
N GLN A 4 4.61 29.97 13.00
CA GLN A 4 4.46 30.61 11.69
C GLN A 4 4.37 29.51 10.63
N THR A 5 3.16 29.24 10.14
CA THR A 5 2.95 28.33 9.01
C THR A 5 3.27 29.07 7.71
N GLN A 6 4.39 28.74 7.09
CA GLN A 6 4.77 29.28 5.79
C GLN A 6 4.06 28.46 4.70
N ARG A 7 3.07 29.08 4.04
CA ARG A 7 2.31 28.47 2.94
C ARG A 7 3.08 28.63 1.63
N CYS A 8 3.34 27.54 0.91
CA CYS A 8 3.67 27.61 -0.51
C CYS A 8 2.37 27.92 -1.29
N LEU A 9 2.33 29.08 -1.94
CA LEU A 9 1.26 29.47 -2.84
C LEU A 9 1.61 28.96 -4.24
N VAL A 10 0.94 27.90 -4.69
CA VAL A 10 0.88 27.52 -6.11
C VAL A 10 -0.51 27.94 -6.62
N PRO A 11 -0.62 28.62 -7.79
CA PRO A 11 -1.90 29.08 -8.30
C PRO A 11 -2.79 27.89 -8.71
N PRO A 12 -4.14 28.00 -8.58
CA PRO A 12 -5.03 26.89 -8.84
C PRO A 12 -5.09 26.56 -10.33
N ALA A 13 -4.53 25.42 -10.73
CA ALA A 13 -4.86 24.78 -11.99
C ALA A 13 -6.10 23.91 -11.78
N LEU A 14 -7.17 24.24 -12.50
CA LEU A 14 -8.44 23.52 -12.48
C LEU A 14 -8.21 22.12 -13.10
N LEU A 15 -8.02 21.09 -12.27
CA LEU A 15 -7.87 19.72 -12.76
C LEU A 15 -9.20 18.97 -12.64
N ALA A 16 -9.76 18.64 -13.80
CA ALA A 16 -10.94 17.79 -13.91
C ALA A 16 -10.56 16.33 -13.57
N ILE A 17 -11.18 15.79 -12.52
CA ILE A 17 -11.05 14.37 -12.17
C ILE A 17 -11.92 13.56 -13.15
N ILE A 18 -11.27 12.79 -14.03
CA ILE A 18 -11.94 11.74 -14.80
C ILE A 18 -11.90 10.47 -13.95
N VAL A 19 -13.05 10.08 -13.41
CA VAL A 19 -13.24 8.77 -12.81
C VAL A 19 -13.45 7.76 -13.95
N LEU A 20 -12.46 6.91 -14.23
CA LEU A 20 -12.69 5.73 -15.07
C LEU A 20 -13.33 4.64 -14.20
N THR A 21 -14.63 4.44 -14.36
CA THR A 21 -15.31 3.24 -13.89
C THR A 21 -15.25 2.18 -14.99
N THR A 22 -14.43 1.14 -14.82
CA THR A 22 -14.54 -0.09 -15.62
C THR A 22 -15.72 -0.90 -15.10
N SER A 23 -16.89 -0.65 -15.67
CA SER A 23 -18.07 -1.50 -15.57
C SER A 23 -18.03 -2.54 -16.69
N CYS A 24 -17.85 -3.81 -16.33
CA CYS A 24 -18.10 -4.91 -17.26
C CYS A 24 -19.59 -5.26 -17.19
N GLY A 25 -20.42 -4.52 -17.92
CA GLY A 25 -21.82 -4.83 -18.13
C GLY A 25 -21.97 -5.79 -19.31
N SER A 26 -22.36 -7.04 -19.05
CA SER A 26 -22.99 -7.91 -20.04
C SER A 26 -24.47 -8.00 -19.72
N SER A 27 -25.29 -7.30 -20.52
CA SER A 27 -26.72 -7.51 -20.60
C SER A 27 -27.02 -8.40 -21.79
N ASP A 28 -27.65 -9.55 -21.55
CA ASP A 28 -28.66 -10.08 -22.46
C ASP A 28 -29.61 -10.96 -21.65
N GLY A 29 -30.86 -10.50 -21.56
CA GLY A 29 -31.96 -11.28 -21.02
C GLY A 29 -32.65 -12.04 -22.15
N THR A 30 -33.01 -13.31 -21.91
CA THR A 30 -34.28 -13.96 -22.29
C THR A 30 -34.23 -15.45 -21.92
N THR A 31 -35.07 -15.85 -20.98
CA THR A 31 -35.58 -17.23 -20.80
C THR A 31 -36.91 -17.35 -21.56
N PRO A 32 -37.38 -18.54 -22.04
CA PRO A 32 -37.45 -19.77 -21.23
C PRO A 32 -37.26 -21.14 -21.92
N GLY A 33 -36.82 -22.10 -21.11
CA GLY A 33 -37.40 -23.45 -21.01
C GLY A 33 -37.03 -24.50 -22.05
N PHE A 34 -36.10 -25.41 -21.71
CA PHE A 34 -36.24 -26.85 -21.95
C PHE A 34 -35.26 -27.64 -21.07
N SER A 35 -35.66 -28.83 -20.62
CA SER A 35 -34.90 -29.77 -19.77
C SER A 35 -34.90 -31.15 -20.46
N PRO A 36 -34.15 -32.16 -19.99
CA PRO A 36 -32.74 -32.42 -20.25
C PRO A 36 -32.55 -33.70 -21.12
N ASN A 37 -31.36 -33.90 -21.72
CA ASN A 37 -30.79 -35.24 -21.90
C ASN A 37 -29.32 -35.25 -22.33
N ALA A 38 -28.67 -36.34 -21.95
CA ALA A 38 -27.27 -36.75 -22.09
C ALA A 38 -26.69 -36.67 -23.51
N ASP A 39 -25.38 -36.45 -23.65
CA ASP A 39 -24.41 -37.55 -23.78
C ASP A 39 -22.97 -37.04 -23.90
N ALA A 40 -22.05 -37.90 -23.47
CA ALA A 40 -20.62 -37.75 -23.54
C ALA A 40 -20.09 -37.69 -24.98
N SER A 41 -18.95 -37.02 -25.19
CA SER A 41 -17.84 -37.54 -26.02
C SER A 41 -16.58 -36.69 -25.87
N ALA A 42 -15.47 -37.40 -25.80
CA ALA A 42 -14.14 -36.93 -25.52
C ALA A 42 -13.37 -36.45 -26.76
N SER A 43 -12.22 -35.85 -26.44
CA SER A 43 -10.92 -35.95 -27.12
C SER A 43 -10.39 -34.77 -27.95
N PRO A 44 -9.04 -34.63 -27.97
CA PRO A 44 -8.32 -33.36 -28.12
C PRO A 44 -7.67 -33.23 -29.50
N ASP A 45 -7.12 -32.06 -29.81
CA ASP A 45 -6.01 -32.00 -30.75
C ASP A 45 -5.04 -30.84 -30.46
N ALA A 46 -3.76 -31.14 -30.65
CA ALA A 46 -2.60 -30.32 -30.34
C ALA A 46 -1.81 -30.08 -31.62
N GLY A 47 -1.15 -28.92 -31.73
CA GLY A 47 -0.07 -28.71 -32.71
C GLY A 47 -0.04 -27.31 -33.34
N PRO A 48 1.09 -26.92 -33.94
CA PRO A 48 2.06 -26.05 -33.28
C PRO A 48 2.33 -24.74 -34.03
N GLU A 49 2.81 -23.73 -33.30
CA GLU A 49 3.24 -22.45 -33.88
C GLU A 49 4.70 -22.48 -34.33
N THR A 50 4.91 -21.96 -35.54
CA THR A 50 6.19 -21.86 -36.26
C THR A 50 6.93 -20.58 -35.90
N ALA A 51 8.23 -20.72 -35.65
CA ALA A 51 9.19 -19.61 -35.58
C ALA A 51 9.41 -18.98 -36.97
N ASP A 52 9.53 -17.65 -37.02
CA ASP A 52 10.05 -16.91 -38.17
C ASP A 52 11.21 -16.01 -37.72
N ASP A 53 12.28 -16.08 -38.50
CA ASP A 53 13.63 -15.57 -38.22
C ASP A 53 13.99 -14.66 -39.40
N GLY A 54 14.07 -13.36 -39.15
CA GLY A 54 14.24 -12.32 -40.19
C GLY A 54 15.53 -11.52 -40.00
N SER A 55 16.61 -12.04 -40.58
CA SER A 55 17.94 -11.42 -40.70
C SER A 55 18.07 -10.56 -41.97
N ALA A 56 18.96 -9.56 -41.93
CA ALA A 56 19.70 -8.86 -43.01
C ALA A 56 19.51 -7.33 -42.99
N THR A 57 20.49 -6.44 -43.21
CA THR A 57 21.93 -6.53 -43.54
C THR A 57 22.53 -5.12 -43.39
N LEU A 58 23.84 -5.09 -43.19
CA LEU A 58 24.74 -3.93 -43.15
C LEU A 58 24.89 -3.25 -44.52
N ASP A 59 25.10 -1.93 -44.53
CA ASP A 59 25.83 -1.23 -45.59
C ASP A 59 26.76 -0.18 -44.97
N ALA A 60 27.99 -0.11 -45.50
CA ALA A 60 29.09 0.68 -45.01
C ALA A 60 29.66 1.61 -46.10
N SER A 61 29.86 2.89 -45.72
CA SER A 61 31.02 3.79 -46.05
C SER A 61 31.29 4.22 -47.51
N PRO A 62 32.18 5.23 -47.81
CA PRO A 62 32.87 6.23 -46.96
C PRO A 62 33.01 7.67 -47.59
N ASP A 63 33.79 8.50 -46.89
CA ASP A 63 34.70 9.58 -47.35
C ASP A 63 34.28 11.07 -47.20
N GLY A 64 35.13 11.81 -46.46
CA GLY A 64 35.16 13.28 -46.46
C GLY A 64 35.83 13.90 -45.23
N ALA A 65 37.15 13.76 -45.09
CA ALA A 65 37.93 14.47 -44.07
C ALA A 65 38.22 15.93 -44.49
N SER A 66 38.22 16.84 -43.50
CA SER A 66 39.10 18.01 -43.27
C SER A 66 38.37 19.33 -42.96
N GLY A 67 38.75 19.96 -41.85
CA GLY A 67 38.38 21.35 -41.54
C GLY A 67 38.25 21.65 -40.05
N LEU A 68 39.37 21.89 -39.37
CA LEU A 68 39.40 22.56 -38.06
C LEU A 68 39.13 24.06 -38.25
N ALA A 69 38.11 24.61 -37.59
CA ALA A 69 38.02 26.03 -37.27
C ALA A 69 37.05 26.26 -36.09
N ASP A 70 37.66 26.46 -34.93
CA ASP A 70 37.33 27.46 -33.90
C ASP A 70 36.01 28.23 -34.07
N ALA A 71 35.04 27.93 -33.20
CA ALA A 71 33.95 28.83 -32.86
C ALA A 71 33.60 28.64 -31.38
N ASN A 72 33.97 29.63 -30.58
CA ASN A 72 33.44 29.85 -29.25
C ASN A 72 31.92 29.99 -29.33
N ASP A 73 31.19 28.96 -28.92
CA ASP A 73 29.81 29.11 -28.47
C ASP A 73 29.82 29.05 -26.94
N ASP A 74 29.65 30.24 -26.35
CA ASP A 74 29.30 30.45 -24.95
C ASP A 74 27.99 29.69 -24.66
N VAL A 75 28.10 28.43 -24.21
CA VAL A 75 27.02 27.76 -23.50
C VAL A 75 27.03 28.33 -22.08
N PRO A 76 26.04 29.14 -21.66
CA PRO A 76 25.97 29.58 -20.28
C PRO A 76 25.91 28.33 -19.39
N PRO A 77 26.64 28.30 -18.25
CA PRO A 77 26.54 27.18 -17.34
C PRO A 77 25.08 27.01 -16.93
N ASP A 78 24.58 25.77 -16.99
CA ASP A 78 23.30 25.35 -16.43
C ASP A 78 23.25 25.71 -14.93
N THR A 79 22.95 26.97 -14.63
CA THR A 79 22.49 27.41 -13.32
C THR A 79 21.02 27.04 -13.21
N SER A 80 20.74 25.75 -12.96
CA SER A 80 19.38 25.33 -12.58
C SER A 80 19.31 24.08 -11.69
N ALA A 81 20.41 23.34 -11.48
CA ALA A 81 20.39 22.25 -10.50
C ALA A 81 20.43 22.73 -9.04
N ALA A 82 20.98 23.92 -8.78
CA ALA A 82 21.10 24.47 -7.43
C ALA A 82 19.82 25.18 -6.93
N ASP A 83 19.02 25.76 -7.85
CA ASP A 83 17.75 26.43 -7.48
C ASP A 83 16.58 25.46 -7.32
N ALA A 84 16.66 24.26 -7.91
CA ALA A 84 15.64 23.21 -7.75
C ALA A 84 15.60 22.59 -6.34
N LEU A 85 16.62 22.82 -5.51
CA LEU A 85 16.70 22.33 -4.12
C LEU A 85 16.11 23.31 -3.10
N SER A 86 15.63 24.47 -3.53
CA SER A 86 15.08 25.50 -2.64
C SER A 86 13.65 25.20 -2.17
N ASN A 87 12.98 24.22 -2.77
CA ASN A 87 11.61 23.80 -2.46
C ASN A 87 11.55 22.36 -1.89
N VAL A 88 12.56 21.96 -1.12
CA VAL A 88 12.52 20.65 -0.44
C VAL A 88 11.45 20.73 0.65
N CYS A 89 10.32 20.04 0.43
CA CYS A 89 9.35 19.79 1.48
C CYS A 89 10.09 19.20 2.68
N PRO A 90 9.89 19.73 3.90
CA PRO A 90 10.48 19.10 5.08
C PRO A 90 10.01 17.64 5.12
N PRO A 91 10.92 16.69 5.42
CA PRO A 91 10.54 15.29 5.48
C PRO A 91 9.40 15.13 6.51
N PRO A 92 8.44 14.24 6.25
CA PRO A 92 7.40 13.95 7.22
C PRO A 92 8.05 13.53 8.54
N PRO A 93 7.48 13.91 9.69
CA PRO A 93 8.10 13.63 10.96
C PRO A 93 8.10 12.11 11.23
N ASP A 94 9.13 11.66 11.92
CA ASP A 94 9.35 10.24 12.17
C ASP A 94 8.41 9.73 13.29
N CYS A 95 7.79 8.56 13.06
CA CYS A 95 6.94 7.85 14.01
C CYS A 95 7.70 6.82 14.87
N ASN A 96 9.03 6.90 14.94
CA ASN A 96 9.93 6.02 15.70
C ASN A 96 9.92 6.28 17.22
N VAL A 97 8.72 6.41 17.80
CA VAL A 97 8.54 6.45 19.25
C VAL A 97 8.59 5.01 19.79
N PRO A 98 9.33 4.73 20.89
CA PRO A 98 9.34 3.40 21.50
C PRO A 98 7.92 2.92 21.81
N THR A 99 7.65 1.62 21.58
CA THR A 99 6.35 1.01 21.87
C THR A 99 5.96 1.21 23.34
N PRO A 100 4.66 1.36 23.65
CA PRO A 100 4.21 1.48 25.03
C PRO A 100 4.57 0.22 25.83
N PRO A 101 4.66 0.29 27.16
CA PRO A 101 4.86 -0.90 27.99
C PRO A 101 3.68 -1.87 27.85
N LEU A 102 3.90 -3.00 27.17
CA LEU A 102 2.84 -3.96 26.81
C LEU A 102 2.49 -4.95 27.94
N GLY A 103 3.31 -5.02 29.00
CA GLY A 103 3.16 -6.02 30.04
C GLY A 103 3.53 -7.43 29.56
N SER A 104 2.89 -8.45 30.14
CA SER A 104 3.06 -9.86 29.75
C SER A 104 1.95 -10.30 28.81
N ALA A 105 2.25 -11.23 27.90
CA ALA A 105 1.24 -11.88 27.06
C ALA A 105 0.09 -12.43 27.92
N ARG A 106 -1.15 -12.19 27.47
CA ARG A 106 -2.38 -12.65 28.16
C ARG A 106 -2.79 -14.06 27.74
N GLY A 107 -2.07 -14.65 26.79
CA GLY A 107 -2.33 -15.99 26.27
C GLY A 107 -3.48 -16.01 25.26
N TRP A 108 -3.60 -17.14 24.57
CA TRP A 108 -4.61 -17.36 23.53
C TRP A 108 -5.97 -17.68 24.17
N ARG A 109 -7.02 -17.07 23.63
CA ARG A 109 -8.41 -17.37 24.02
C ARG A 109 -8.91 -18.63 23.31
N ASN A 110 -8.43 -18.87 22.10
CA ASN A 110 -8.82 -19.97 21.25
C ASN A 110 -7.63 -20.91 20.98
N VAL A 111 -7.84 -22.21 21.22
CA VAL A 111 -6.83 -23.25 20.97
C VAL A 111 -6.46 -23.33 19.49
N LEU A 112 -7.40 -23.07 18.57
CA LEU A 112 -7.11 -23.02 17.14
C LEU A 112 -6.15 -21.88 16.82
N SER A 113 -6.35 -20.68 17.39
CA SER A 113 -5.42 -19.56 17.22
C SER A 113 -4.03 -19.89 17.74
N GLN A 114 -3.92 -20.59 18.86
CA GLN A 114 -2.64 -21.09 19.37
C GLN A 114 -1.97 -22.07 18.38
N VAL A 115 -2.72 -23.01 17.81
CA VAL A 115 -2.18 -23.96 16.81
C VAL A 115 -1.79 -23.25 15.52
N THR A 116 -2.62 -22.31 15.04
CA THR A 116 -2.33 -21.48 13.88
C THR A 116 -1.06 -20.66 14.09
N ALA A 117 -0.83 -20.11 15.28
CA ALA A 117 0.39 -19.38 15.60
C ALA A 117 1.67 -20.23 15.54
N LEU A 118 1.54 -21.56 15.71
CA LEU A 118 2.65 -22.51 15.54
C LEU A 118 2.92 -22.90 14.08
N SER A 119 2.06 -22.48 13.13
CA SER A 119 2.14 -22.90 11.73
C SER A 119 3.21 -22.18 10.90
N GLY A 120 3.82 -21.11 11.44
CA GLY A 120 4.92 -20.42 10.77
C GLY A 120 5.10 -18.96 11.19
N PRO A 121 5.73 -18.13 10.34
CA PRO A 121 6.04 -16.74 10.68
C PRO A 121 4.78 -15.88 10.83
N ARG A 122 4.93 -14.76 11.55
CA ARG A 122 3.91 -13.72 11.70
C ARG A 122 3.70 -13.01 10.36
N ARG A 123 2.44 -12.81 9.96
CA ARG A 123 2.05 -12.11 8.72
C ARG A 123 1.03 -10.99 8.97
N HIS A 124 1.19 -10.34 10.12
CA HIS A 124 0.28 -9.26 10.54
C HIS A 124 0.49 -8.02 9.69
N ARG A 125 -0.60 -7.33 9.39
CA ARG A 125 -0.57 -6.12 8.54
C ARG A 125 -1.67 -5.16 8.94
N GLY A 126 -1.32 -3.88 9.06
CA GLY A 126 -2.25 -2.77 9.07
C GLY A 126 -2.49 -2.26 7.65
N ARG A 127 -3.63 -1.59 7.44
CA ARG A 127 -3.96 -0.92 6.18
C ARG A 127 -3.76 0.58 6.35
N ASP A 128 -2.75 1.14 5.70
CA ASP A 128 -2.53 2.59 5.73
C ASP A 128 -3.68 3.34 5.06
N LEU A 129 -4.03 4.50 5.63
CA LEU A 129 -5.13 5.35 5.16
C LEU A 129 -4.63 6.76 4.87
N PHE A 130 -5.10 7.32 3.77
CA PHE A 130 -4.95 8.73 3.42
C PHE A 130 -6.34 9.33 3.36
N LEU A 131 -6.63 10.25 4.27
CA LEU A 131 -7.98 10.77 4.49
C LEU A 131 -7.94 12.30 4.51
N LEU A 132 -9.02 12.95 4.10
CA LEU A 132 -9.23 14.36 4.35
C LEU A 132 -9.66 14.62 5.80
N GLU A 133 -9.36 15.81 6.29
CA GLU A 133 -9.80 16.26 7.61
C GLU A 133 -11.33 16.13 7.78
N GLY A 134 -11.76 15.48 8.87
CA GLY A 134 -13.17 15.24 9.18
C GLY A 134 -13.78 13.97 8.57
N GLN A 135 -13.05 13.21 7.74
CA GLN A 135 -13.48 11.88 7.36
C GLN A 135 -13.37 10.88 8.52
N GLU A 136 -14.18 9.83 8.47
CA GLU A 136 -14.08 8.74 9.44
C GLU A 136 -12.72 8.04 9.34
N VAL A 137 -12.12 7.79 10.49
CA VAL A 137 -10.84 7.08 10.58
C VAL A 137 -11.11 5.67 11.10
N TRP A 138 -10.67 4.68 10.33
CA TRP A 138 -10.80 3.27 10.70
C TRP A 138 -9.45 2.67 11.05
N VAL A 139 -9.39 1.96 12.18
CA VAL A 139 -8.30 1.03 12.48
C VAL A 139 -8.59 -0.29 11.79
N LEU A 140 -7.68 -0.70 10.93
CA LEU A 140 -7.83 -1.83 10.01
C LEU A 140 -6.57 -2.70 10.09
N GLY A 141 -6.67 -3.81 10.82
CA GLY A 141 -5.58 -4.77 10.98
C GLY A 141 -6.00 -6.19 10.61
N LYS A 142 -5.05 -7.00 10.11
CA LYS A 142 -5.21 -8.47 9.98
C LYS A 142 -4.11 -9.19 10.74
N PHE A 143 -4.51 -10.17 11.54
CA PHE A 143 -3.64 -11.04 12.32
C PHE A 143 -3.69 -12.45 11.75
N ALA A 144 -2.56 -12.88 11.21
CA ALA A 144 -2.39 -14.18 10.59
C ALA A 144 -0.97 -14.73 10.77
N TYR A 145 -0.86 -16.06 10.66
CA TYR A 145 0.40 -16.81 10.78
C TYR A 145 0.57 -17.81 9.63
N GLY A 146 1.83 -18.11 9.32
CA GLY A 146 2.21 -19.15 8.37
C GLY A 146 2.06 -18.72 6.90
N ALA A 147 2.62 -19.52 6.00
CA ALA A 147 2.65 -19.22 4.56
C ALA A 147 1.26 -19.13 3.92
N LEU A 148 0.26 -19.80 4.51
CA LEU A 148 -1.13 -19.78 4.05
C LEU A 148 -1.97 -18.65 4.66
N ASP A 149 -1.34 -17.74 5.41
CA ASP A 149 -2.03 -16.59 6.03
C ASP A 149 -3.19 -17.03 6.95
N GLY A 150 -2.93 -18.03 7.79
CA GLY A 150 -3.94 -18.63 8.66
C GLY A 150 -4.43 -17.64 9.71
N ASP A 151 -5.76 -17.51 9.81
CA ASP A 151 -6.39 -16.47 10.62
C ASP A 151 -6.28 -16.70 12.11
N ILE A 152 -6.03 -15.60 12.82
CA ILE A 152 -6.18 -15.51 14.25
C ILE A 152 -7.53 -14.88 14.53
N GLN A 153 -8.53 -15.73 14.76
CA GLN A 153 -9.91 -15.31 15.00
C GLN A 153 -10.24 -15.38 16.49
N ASP A 154 -11.18 -14.55 16.92
CA ASP A 154 -11.66 -14.48 18.30
C ASP A 154 -10.57 -14.20 19.38
N GLU A 155 -9.47 -13.52 19.02
CA GLU A 155 -8.41 -13.09 19.94
C GLU A 155 -8.42 -11.59 20.27
N ASP A 156 -7.90 -11.26 21.46
CA ASP A 156 -7.82 -9.88 21.93
C ASP A 156 -6.65 -9.13 21.28
N VAL A 157 -6.92 -7.89 20.84
CA VAL A 157 -5.95 -6.96 20.27
C VAL A 157 -6.02 -5.63 21.02
N ASP A 158 -4.91 -5.24 21.64
CA ASP A 158 -4.77 -3.94 22.28
C ASP A 158 -4.35 -2.90 21.23
N VAL A 159 -5.08 -1.79 21.16
CA VAL A 159 -4.88 -0.76 20.14
C VAL A 159 -4.42 0.53 20.80
N TYR A 160 -3.32 1.08 20.28
CA TYR A 160 -2.71 2.32 20.75
C TYR A 160 -2.56 3.32 19.60
N LEU A 161 -2.79 4.59 19.89
CA LEU A 161 -2.64 5.70 18.96
C LEU A 161 -1.46 6.58 19.36
N LEU A 162 -0.59 6.88 18.40
CA LEU A 162 0.43 7.91 18.47
C LEU A 162 0.03 9.05 17.53
N ARG A 163 -0.27 10.21 18.11
CA ARG A 163 -0.69 11.40 17.36
C ARG A 163 0.50 12.18 16.80
N ASP A 164 0.28 12.80 15.65
CA ASP A 164 1.15 13.82 15.04
C ASP A 164 2.63 13.41 14.98
N CYS A 165 2.90 12.12 14.75
CA CYS A 165 4.18 11.43 14.83
C CYS A 165 5.37 12.33 15.24
N GLY A 166 5.82 12.26 16.48
CA GLY A 166 6.92 13.10 16.94
C GLY A 166 7.56 12.61 18.23
N SER A 167 8.84 12.90 18.41
CA SER A 167 9.57 12.58 19.63
C SER A 167 8.96 13.32 20.81
N GLY A 168 8.28 12.59 21.70
CA GLY A 168 7.67 13.15 22.92
C GLY A 168 6.14 13.08 22.97
N THR A 169 5.47 12.68 21.88
CA THR A 169 4.02 12.38 21.95
C THR A 169 3.81 11.04 22.67
N PRO A 170 2.97 10.98 23.72
CA PRO A 170 2.66 9.73 24.39
C PRO A 170 1.74 8.86 23.55
N TRP A 171 1.81 7.55 23.76
CA TRP A 171 0.81 6.61 23.27
C TRP A 171 -0.51 6.77 24.04
N GLU A 172 -1.60 6.90 23.30
CA GLU A 172 -2.97 6.88 23.78
C GLU A 172 -3.52 5.45 23.66
N SER A 173 -4.05 4.86 24.73
CA SER A 173 -4.70 3.54 24.67
C SER A 173 -6.13 3.71 24.18
N LEU A 174 -6.47 3.14 23.04
CA LEU A 174 -7.83 3.18 22.48
C LEU A 174 -8.72 2.07 23.05
N GLY A 175 -8.14 0.95 23.46
CA GLY A 175 -8.84 -0.14 24.10
C GLY A 175 -8.40 -1.52 23.60
N THR A 176 -9.15 -2.53 24.02
CA THR A 176 -8.97 -3.92 23.59
C THR A 176 -10.13 -4.33 22.70
N TYR A 177 -9.82 -4.82 21.51
CA TYR A 177 -10.78 -5.25 20.50
C TYR A 177 -10.59 -6.72 20.17
N ARG A 178 -11.51 -7.26 19.38
CA ARG A 178 -11.57 -8.68 19.06
C ARG A 178 -11.36 -8.88 17.57
N THR A 179 -10.48 -9.80 17.20
CA THR A 179 -10.37 -10.23 15.79
C THR A 179 -11.63 -10.95 15.35
N THR A 180 -12.17 -10.58 14.19
CA THR A 180 -13.39 -11.11 13.58
C THR A 180 -13.22 -12.53 13.04
N LYS A 181 -14.35 -13.20 12.82
CA LYS A 181 -14.48 -14.30 11.87
C LYS A 181 -14.98 -13.78 10.54
N ASP A 182 -14.87 -14.61 9.51
CA ASP A 182 -15.29 -14.29 8.15
C ASP A 182 -16.74 -13.77 8.12
N GLY A 183 -16.93 -12.56 7.60
CA GLY A 183 -18.22 -11.90 7.45
C GLY A 183 -18.85 -11.36 8.73
N ASP A 184 -18.15 -11.32 9.87
CA ASP A 184 -18.68 -10.73 11.10
C ASP A 184 -18.84 -9.19 10.98
N HIS A 185 -18.07 -8.55 10.12
CA HIS A 185 -18.09 -7.11 9.88
C HIS A 185 -18.35 -6.76 8.40
N PRO A 186 -19.13 -5.70 8.09
CA PRO A 186 -19.29 -5.24 6.70
C PRO A 186 -17.99 -4.73 6.09
N THR A 187 -17.91 -4.72 4.76
CA THR A 187 -16.79 -4.11 4.03
C THR A 187 -16.69 -2.61 4.34
N VAL A 188 -15.50 -2.17 4.73
CA VAL A 188 -15.17 -0.76 5.02
C VAL A 188 -13.83 -0.42 4.37
N GLU A 189 -13.72 0.77 3.77
CA GLU A 189 -12.51 1.20 3.03
C GLU A 189 -12.02 0.19 1.97
N GLY A 190 -12.97 -0.54 1.36
CA GLY A 190 -12.67 -1.60 0.38
C GLY A 190 -12.06 -2.86 0.98
N VAL A 191 -12.03 -3.00 2.30
CA VAL A 191 -11.51 -4.17 3.02
C VAL A 191 -12.66 -5.09 3.41
N GLU A 192 -12.74 -6.25 2.77
CA GLU A 192 -13.67 -7.33 3.12
C GLU A 192 -13.22 -8.07 4.38
N ASP A 193 -14.19 -8.49 5.20
CA ASP A 193 -13.94 -9.29 6.40
C ASP A 193 -13.74 -10.77 6.07
N THR A 194 -12.48 -11.11 5.77
CA THR A 194 -12.02 -12.49 5.54
C THR A 194 -11.43 -13.11 6.80
N GLY A 195 -11.94 -12.75 7.99
CA GLY A 195 -11.49 -13.29 9.27
C GLY A 195 -10.13 -12.77 9.73
N GLY A 196 -9.91 -12.88 11.04
CA GLY A 196 -8.69 -12.48 11.73
C GLY A 196 -8.44 -10.98 11.70
N ARG A 197 -9.49 -10.17 11.54
CA ARG A 197 -9.37 -8.72 11.35
C ARG A 197 -9.86 -7.93 12.53
N VAL A 198 -9.29 -6.75 12.71
CA VAL A 198 -9.81 -5.74 13.63
C VAL A 198 -10.33 -4.58 12.79
N PHE A 199 -11.59 -4.21 13.03
CA PHE A 199 -12.24 -3.03 12.48
C PHE A 199 -12.67 -2.16 13.66
N VAL A 200 -12.08 -0.98 13.80
CA VAL A 200 -12.45 -0.04 14.86
C VAL A 200 -12.63 1.34 14.25
N ASN A 201 -13.83 1.89 14.34
CA ASN A 201 -14.02 3.30 14.03
C ASN A 201 -13.41 4.11 15.17
N LEU A 202 -12.48 5.01 14.86
CA LEU A 202 -11.80 5.82 15.87
C LEU A 202 -12.78 6.65 16.69
N ALA A 203 -13.88 7.11 16.08
CA ALA A 203 -14.92 7.87 16.78
C ALA A 203 -15.59 7.06 17.90
N ASP A 204 -15.70 5.74 17.75
CA ASP A 204 -16.33 4.86 18.74
C ASP A 204 -15.44 4.61 19.97
N THR A 205 -14.15 4.97 19.87
CA THR A 205 -13.17 4.83 20.96
C THR A 205 -13.24 5.98 21.97
N GLY A 206 -13.94 7.07 21.62
CA GLY A 206 -13.94 8.32 22.37
C GLY A 206 -12.67 9.17 22.20
N ALA A 207 -11.76 8.76 21.31
CA ALA A 207 -10.61 9.56 20.91
C ALA A 207 -11.05 10.83 20.18
N GLU A 208 -10.35 11.94 20.43
CA GLU A 208 -10.54 13.18 19.68
C GLU A 208 -10.19 12.96 18.20
N PRO A 209 -10.88 13.65 17.25
CA PRO A 209 -10.56 13.59 15.84
C PRO A 209 -9.07 13.84 15.56
N LEU A 210 -8.53 13.16 14.55
CA LEU A 210 -7.13 13.34 14.15
C LEU A 210 -6.96 14.69 13.44
N GLY A 211 -5.92 15.44 13.83
CA GLY A 211 -5.47 16.62 13.12
C GLY A 211 -4.72 16.26 11.85
N ARG A 212 -4.37 17.27 11.04
CA ARG A 212 -3.58 17.09 9.81
C ARG A 212 -2.20 16.49 10.10
N GLY A 213 -1.73 15.67 9.17
CA GLY A 213 -0.43 15.02 9.22
C GLY A 213 -0.53 13.53 9.54
N ARG A 214 0.63 12.95 9.87
CA ARG A 214 0.80 11.52 10.08
C ARG A 214 0.53 11.11 11.53
N HIS A 215 -0.24 10.05 11.68
CA HIS A 215 -0.50 9.34 12.93
C HIS A 215 -0.12 7.88 12.76
N ARG A 216 0.21 7.23 13.86
CA ARG A 216 0.55 5.79 13.88
C ARG A 216 -0.37 5.07 14.84
N ILE A 217 -0.90 3.93 14.40
CA ILE A 217 -1.72 3.04 15.21
C ILE A 217 -0.93 1.75 15.39
N LEU A 218 -0.64 1.41 16.64
CA LEU A 218 -0.02 0.16 17.02
C LEU A 218 -1.11 -0.80 17.47
N MET A 219 -1.16 -1.97 16.86
CA MET A 219 -2.07 -3.04 17.23
C MET A 219 -1.26 -4.22 17.79
N VAL A 220 -1.60 -4.68 18.99
CA VAL A 220 -0.85 -5.68 19.73
C VAL A 220 -1.73 -6.88 20.01
N LEU A 221 -1.38 -8.03 19.45
CA LEU A 221 -2.08 -9.29 19.71
C LEU A 221 -1.76 -9.77 21.13
N ALA A 222 -2.78 -9.88 21.97
CA ALA A 222 -2.61 -10.22 23.38
C ALA A 222 -2.03 -11.62 23.61
N GLY A 223 -2.24 -12.54 22.66
CA GLY A 223 -1.83 -13.93 22.76
C GLY A 223 -0.33 -14.13 22.93
N ASP A 224 0.47 -13.35 22.20
CA ASP A 224 1.93 -13.49 22.17
C ASP A 224 2.70 -12.17 21.99
N LEU A 225 2.00 -11.04 22.15
CA LEU A 225 2.50 -9.67 22.01
C LEU A 225 3.12 -9.38 20.63
N SER A 226 2.74 -10.14 19.61
CA SER A 226 3.01 -9.77 18.22
C SER A 226 2.28 -8.49 17.84
N THR A 227 2.87 -7.72 16.94
CA THR A 227 2.38 -6.39 16.61
C THR A 227 2.25 -6.19 15.12
N THR A 228 1.41 -5.23 14.76
CA THR A 228 1.41 -4.61 13.44
C THR A 228 1.08 -3.13 13.58
N ASP A 229 1.46 -2.36 12.57
CA ASP A 229 1.27 -0.93 12.53
C ASP A 229 0.36 -0.56 11.37
N GLN A 230 -0.39 0.51 11.56
CA GLN A 230 -1.10 1.24 10.52
C GLN A 230 -0.70 2.71 10.60
N TYR A 231 -0.43 3.33 9.47
CA TYR A 231 -0.26 4.77 9.36
C TYR A 231 -1.54 5.42 8.82
N VAL A 232 -1.93 6.53 9.45
CA VAL A 232 -3.05 7.36 8.98
C VAL A 232 -2.52 8.74 8.68
N GLU A 233 -2.65 9.16 7.43
CA GLU A 233 -2.26 10.49 6.97
C GLU A 233 -3.52 11.33 6.75
N ILE A 234 -3.67 12.40 7.52
CA ILE A 234 -4.77 13.36 7.36
C ILE A 234 -4.29 14.51 6.50
N LEU A 235 -4.81 14.57 5.28
CA LEU A 235 -4.42 15.49 4.23
C LEU A 235 -5.24 16.79 4.24
N SER A 236 -4.63 17.86 3.73
CA SER A 236 -5.35 19.07 3.37
C SER A 236 -6.23 18.82 2.15
N PRO A 237 -7.40 19.47 2.02
CA PRO A 237 -8.18 19.44 0.77
C PRO A 237 -7.40 19.92 -0.46
N GLU A 238 -6.36 20.72 -0.27
CA GLU A 238 -5.44 21.22 -1.30
C GLU A 238 -4.19 20.34 -1.48
N ALA A 239 -4.13 19.15 -0.85
CA ALA A 239 -2.98 18.26 -1.01
C ALA A 239 -2.91 17.70 -2.44
N GLU A 240 -1.75 17.80 -3.06
CA GLU A 240 -1.45 17.18 -4.35
C GLU A 240 -0.94 15.76 -4.11
N ILE A 241 -1.54 14.78 -4.79
CA ILE A 241 -1.22 13.35 -4.62
C ILE A 241 -0.63 12.84 -5.93
N LEU A 242 0.57 12.25 -5.83
CA LEU A 242 1.16 11.44 -6.89
C LEU A 242 0.84 9.97 -6.62
N VAL A 243 0.22 9.30 -7.60
CA VAL A 243 -0.04 7.86 -7.54
C VAL A 243 0.96 7.15 -8.44
N THR A 244 1.71 6.22 -7.87
CA THR A 244 2.62 5.33 -8.60
C THR A 244 2.27 3.90 -8.29
N ASP A 245 2.39 3.05 -9.31
CA ASP A 245 2.43 1.61 -9.10
C ASP A 245 3.78 1.20 -8.48
N ILE A 246 3.81 0.06 -7.82
CA ILE A 246 5.03 -0.52 -7.23
C ILE A 246 5.60 -1.59 -8.17
N ASP A 247 4.76 -2.53 -8.58
CA ASP A 247 5.17 -3.68 -9.40
C ASP A 247 5.46 -3.20 -10.83
N GLY A 248 6.66 -3.46 -11.35
CA GLY A 248 7.06 -3.03 -12.72
C GLY A 248 7.27 -1.53 -12.94
N THR A 249 6.88 -0.65 -12.00
CA THR A 249 7.14 0.81 -12.06
C THR A 249 8.28 1.23 -11.14
N LEU A 250 8.22 0.84 -9.85
CA LEU A 250 9.31 1.10 -8.91
C LEU A 250 10.24 -0.10 -8.77
N THR A 251 9.74 -1.30 -9.07
CA THR A 251 10.50 -2.55 -9.09
C THR A 251 10.69 -3.02 -10.53
N THR A 252 11.80 -3.73 -10.77
CA THR A 252 12.18 -4.23 -12.10
C THR A 252 11.28 -5.34 -12.66
N SER A 253 10.25 -5.77 -11.93
CA SER A 253 9.35 -6.85 -12.31
C SER A 253 7.90 -6.60 -11.85
N GLU A 254 6.95 -6.98 -12.69
CA GLU A 254 5.49 -6.94 -12.45
C GLU A 254 4.99 -7.97 -11.42
N TYR A 255 5.87 -8.80 -10.86
CA TYR A 255 5.55 -9.87 -9.89
C TYR A 255 6.23 -9.70 -8.52
N ALA A 256 6.74 -8.50 -8.18
CA ALA A 256 7.51 -8.31 -6.94
C ALA A 256 6.67 -8.64 -5.70
N SER A 257 5.38 -8.27 -5.68
CA SER A 257 4.44 -8.63 -4.62
C SER A 257 4.20 -10.14 -4.48
N ALA A 258 4.24 -10.91 -5.58
CA ALA A 258 4.08 -12.37 -5.53
C ALA A 258 5.29 -13.06 -4.89
N THR A 259 6.51 -12.55 -5.10
CA THR A 259 7.74 -13.13 -4.56
C THR A 259 7.85 -13.04 -3.03
N ASP A 260 7.31 -11.97 -2.44
CA ASP A 260 7.30 -11.75 -0.98
C ASP A 260 6.39 -12.77 -0.25
N VAL A 261 5.30 -13.20 -0.90
CA VAL A 261 4.38 -14.22 -0.34
C VAL A 261 4.97 -15.63 -0.32
N VAL A 262 5.90 -15.95 -1.24
CA VAL A 262 6.53 -17.28 -1.37
C VAL A 262 7.99 -17.33 -0.89
N GLY A 263 8.53 -16.23 -0.35
CA GLY A 263 9.91 -16.18 0.16
C GLY A 263 10.98 -16.27 -0.93
N LEU A 264 10.66 -15.80 -2.14
CA LEU A 264 11.60 -15.65 -3.25
C LEU A 264 12.30 -14.28 -3.17
N PRO A 265 13.47 -14.09 -3.82
CA PRO A 265 14.20 -12.83 -3.75
C PRO A 265 13.33 -11.67 -4.24
N ILE A 266 13.26 -10.61 -3.41
CA ILE A 266 12.62 -9.34 -3.72
C ILE A 266 13.22 -8.74 -5.01
N SER A 267 12.34 -8.30 -5.91
CA SER A 267 12.76 -7.63 -7.15
C SER A 267 13.55 -6.36 -6.84
N GLU A 268 14.64 -6.12 -7.58
CA GLU A 268 15.44 -4.91 -7.40
C GLU A 268 14.63 -3.66 -7.77
N ALA A 269 14.82 -2.60 -6.99
CA ALA A 269 14.27 -1.29 -7.32
C ALA A 269 14.94 -0.74 -8.58
N HIS A 270 14.18 -0.01 -9.42
CA HIS A 270 14.77 0.73 -10.53
C HIS A 270 15.79 1.76 -10.03
N VAL A 271 16.90 1.90 -10.77
CA VAL A 271 17.93 2.92 -10.49
C VAL A 271 17.29 4.30 -10.63
N GLY A 272 17.36 5.12 -9.57
CA GLY A 272 16.79 6.47 -9.56
C GLY A 272 15.44 6.61 -8.83
N SER A 273 14.73 5.52 -8.54
CA SER A 273 13.41 5.57 -7.88
C SER A 273 13.40 6.33 -6.54
N PRO A 274 14.43 6.26 -5.67
CA PRO A 274 14.43 7.04 -4.42
C PRO A 274 14.72 8.54 -4.60
N GLN A 275 15.08 8.99 -5.81
CA GLN A 275 15.46 10.38 -6.10
C GLN A 275 14.42 11.17 -6.91
N MET A 276 13.30 10.53 -7.30
CA MET A 276 12.17 11.17 -7.98
C MET A 276 11.14 11.74 -7.00
#